data_AF-A0A377PJK4-F1
#
_entry.id   AF-A0A377PJK4-F1
#
_cell.length_a   1.000
_cell.length_b   1.000
_cell.length_c   1.000
_cell.angle_alpha   90.00
_cell.angle_beta   90.00
_cell.angle_gamma   90.00
#
_symmetry.space_group_name_H-M   'P 1'
#
loop_
_entity.id
_entity.type
_entity.pdbx_description
1 polymer ?
#
loop_
_entity_poly.entity_id
_entity_poly.type
_entity_poly.pdbx_seq_one_letter_code
_entity_poly.pdbx_strand_id
1 'polypeptide(L)'
;MLSQAGITINGTRPQDIRVKNPEFFHRVLQEGSLGLGESYMDGWWECDRLDIFFQHILAAELDEHLPKHFSDIVRIASARIFNYQTRKRAWIVGKEHYDLGNDLFSRMLDPYMQYSCAYWKDAETLEQAQQAKLRMICEKLQLKPGMTLLDIGCGWGRIVTVRGERVRCVGERSDDFC
;
A
#
# COMPACT_ATOMS: atom_id res chain seq x y z
N MET A 1 -11.50 -20.90 -11.63
CA MET A 1 -11.15 -19.86 -10.63
C MET A 1 -11.34 -18.47 -11.21
N LEU A 2 -10.56 -18.00 -12.19
CA LEU A 2 -10.73 -16.64 -12.75
C LEU A 2 -12.15 -16.37 -13.32
N SER A 3 -12.77 -17.37 -13.94
CA SER A 3 -14.15 -17.28 -14.42
C SER A 3 -15.18 -17.01 -13.32
N GLN A 4 -14.93 -17.47 -12.08
CA GLN A 4 -15.81 -17.21 -10.93
C GLN A 4 -15.70 -15.76 -10.45
N ALA A 5 -14.52 -15.15 -10.61
CA ALA A 5 -14.32 -13.70 -10.41
C ALA A 5 -14.81 -12.86 -11.61
N GLY A 6 -15.45 -13.49 -12.60
CA GLY A 6 -15.88 -12.82 -13.81
C GLY A 6 -14.71 -12.25 -14.60
N ILE A 7 -13.55 -12.92 -14.60
CA ILE A 7 -12.35 -12.58 -15.37
C ILE A 7 -12.17 -13.64 -16.47
N THR A 8 -11.98 -13.18 -17.71
CA THR A 8 -11.77 -14.01 -18.89
C THR A 8 -10.30 -13.97 -19.29
N ILE A 9 -9.70 -15.16 -19.47
CA ILE A 9 -8.34 -15.27 -20.00
C ILE A 9 -8.36 -14.92 -21.49
N ASN A 10 -7.46 -14.03 -21.91
CA ASN A 10 -7.40 -13.43 -23.24
C ASN A 10 -8.71 -12.74 -23.65
N GLY A 11 -9.44 -12.22 -22.67
CA GLY A 11 -10.62 -11.39 -22.90
C GLY A 11 -10.26 -9.96 -23.30
N THR A 12 -11.28 -9.17 -23.58
CA THR A 12 -11.16 -7.77 -24.05
C THR A 12 -11.68 -6.75 -23.06
N ARG A 13 -12.26 -7.18 -21.92
CA ARG A 13 -12.73 -6.24 -20.90
C ARG A 13 -11.54 -5.69 -20.10
N PRO A 14 -11.66 -4.51 -19.49
CA PRO A 14 -10.52 -3.86 -18.82
C PRO A 14 -9.86 -4.71 -17.71
N GLN A 15 -10.64 -5.54 -17.03
CA GLN A 15 -10.17 -6.45 -15.96
C GLN A 15 -9.70 -7.82 -16.47
N ASP A 16 -9.86 -8.12 -17.75
CA ASP A 16 -9.44 -9.38 -18.33
C ASP A 16 -7.92 -9.41 -18.51
N ILE A 17 -7.32 -10.59 -18.36
CA ILE A 17 -5.88 -10.76 -18.50
C ILE A 17 -5.52 -11.25 -19.90
N ARG A 18 -4.39 -10.81 -20.43
CA ARG A 18 -3.80 -11.33 -21.68
C ARG A 18 -2.52 -12.07 -21.35
N VAL A 19 -2.51 -13.38 -21.52
CA VAL A 19 -1.37 -14.24 -21.18
C VAL A 19 -0.47 -14.38 -22.39
N LYS A 20 0.78 -13.96 -22.24
CA LYS A 20 1.84 -14.01 -23.26
C LYS A 20 2.74 -15.23 -23.12
N ASN A 21 2.90 -15.75 -21.90
CA ASN A 21 3.70 -16.92 -21.60
C ASN A 21 2.82 -18.04 -20.99
N PRO A 22 2.74 -19.24 -21.61
CA PRO A 22 1.93 -20.34 -21.08
C PRO A 22 2.38 -20.85 -19.70
N GLU A 23 3.65 -20.68 -19.33
CA GLU A 23 4.19 -21.06 -18.00
C GLU A 23 3.62 -20.19 -16.86
N PHE A 24 2.95 -19.10 -17.19
CA PHE A 24 2.21 -18.24 -16.24
C PHE A 24 1.31 -19.05 -15.30
N PHE A 25 0.50 -19.95 -15.85
CA PHE A 25 -0.47 -20.70 -15.04
C PHE A 25 0.24 -21.61 -14.03
N HIS A 26 1.33 -22.25 -14.47
CA HIS A 26 2.11 -23.13 -13.61
C HIS A 26 2.75 -22.36 -12.45
N ARG A 27 3.37 -21.22 -12.75
CA ARG A 27 4.01 -20.34 -11.77
C ARG A 27 3.02 -19.79 -10.75
N VAL A 28 1.87 -19.29 -11.20
CA VAL A 28 0.83 -18.77 -10.28
C VAL A 28 0.28 -19.87 -9.37
N LEU A 29 0.09 -21.09 -9.88
CA LEU A 29 -0.37 -22.22 -9.06
C LEU A 29 0.66 -22.66 -8.01
N GLN A 30 1.97 -22.55 -8.30
CA GLN A 30 3.04 -22.96 -7.39
C GLN A 30 3.41 -21.88 -6.37
N GLU A 31 3.52 -20.63 -6.81
CA GLU A 31 4.06 -19.50 -6.02
C GLU A 31 2.96 -18.58 -5.47
N GLY A 32 1.70 -18.80 -5.85
CA GLY A 32 0.56 -18.02 -5.40
C GLY A 32 0.65 -16.55 -5.78
N SER A 33 0.44 -15.66 -4.80
CA SER A 33 0.44 -14.20 -5.01
C SER A 33 1.80 -13.66 -5.45
N LEU A 34 2.91 -14.29 -5.05
CA LEU A 34 4.24 -13.88 -5.47
C LEU A 34 4.44 -14.15 -6.97
N GLY A 35 4.12 -15.37 -7.41
CA GLY A 35 4.20 -15.74 -8.84
C GLY A 35 3.29 -14.91 -9.72
N LEU A 36 2.12 -14.50 -9.23
CA LEU A 36 1.23 -13.57 -9.94
C LEU A 36 1.88 -12.20 -10.15
N GLY A 37 2.49 -11.64 -9.10
CA GLY A 37 3.15 -10.33 -9.15
C GLY A 37 4.44 -10.34 -9.97
N GLU A 38 5.32 -11.30 -9.73
CA GLU A 38 6.60 -11.39 -10.45
C GLU A 38 6.40 -11.71 -11.93
N SER A 39 5.46 -12.59 -12.28
CA SER A 39 5.14 -12.85 -13.70
C SER A 39 4.53 -11.63 -14.42
N TYR A 40 3.88 -10.71 -13.69
CA TYR A 40 3.48 -9.43 -14.26
C TYR A 40 4.70 -8.55 -14.55
N MET A 41 5.63 -8.46 -13.59
CA MET A 41 6.89 -7.74 -13.77
C MET A 41 7.75 -8.31 -14.91
N ASP A 42 7.73 -9.63 -15.10
CA ASP A 42 8.43 -10.33 -16.18
C ASP A 42 7.70 -10.21 -17.54
N GLY A 43 6.54 -9.54 -17.59
CA GLY A 43 5.76 -9.34 -18.82
C GLY A 43 5.09 -10.61 -19.35
N TRP A 44 4.87 -11.63 -18.52
CA TRP A 44 4.24 -12.88 -18.93
C TRP A 44 2.73 -12.73 -19.15
N TRP A 45 2.12 -11.71 -18.58
CA TRP A 45 0.73 -11.36 -18.78
C TRP A 45 0.51 -9.85 -18.59
N GLU A 46 -0.61 -9.36 -19.12
CA GLU A 46 -1.01 -7.94 -19.01
C GLU A 46 -2.48 -7.81 -18.65
N CYS A 47 -2.85 -6.65 -18.13
CA CYS A 47 -4.22 -6.25 -17.81
C CYS A 47 -4.35 -4.73 -17.95
N ASP A 48 -5.45 -4.25 -18.53
CA ASP A 48 -5.65 -2.81 -18.75
C ASP A 48 -6.00 -2.07 -17.45
N ARG A 49 -6.68 -2.75 -16.52
CA ARG A 49 -7.12 -2.21 -15.23
C ARG A 49 -6.84 -3.21 -14.11
N LEU A 50 -5.58 -3.25 -13.66
CA LEU A 50 -5.14 -4.09 -12.54
C LEU A 50 -5.96 -3.85 -11.26
N ASP A 51 -6.36 -2.60 -11.00
CA ASP A 51 -7.17 -2.23 -9.85
C ASP A 51 -8.55 -2.93 -9.89
N ILE A 52 -9.20 -2.94 -11.05
CA ILE A 52 -10.48 -3.64 -11.24
C ILE A 52 -10.27 -5.16 -11.20
N PHE A 53 -9.19 -5.67 -11.81
CA PHE A 53 -8.83 -7.08 -11.73
C PHE A 53 -8.71 -7.55 -10.27
N PHE A 54 -7.93 -6.86 -9.44
CA PHE A 54 -7.78 -7.23 -8.03
C PHE A 54 -9.06 -7.03 -7.23
N GLN A 55 -9.86 -6.01 -7.52
CA GLN A 55 -11.20 -5.85 -6.92
C GLN A 55 -12.06 -7.11 -7.17
N HIS A 56 -12.08 -7.62 -8.40
CA HIS A 56 -12.84 -8.81 -8.77
C HIS A 56 -12.30 -10.08 -8.10
N ILE A 57 -10.97 -10.25 -8.08
CA ILE A 57 -10.31 -11.39 -7.42
C ILE A 57 -10.66 -11.43 -5.92
N LEU A 58 -10.56 -10.29 -5.25
CA LEU A 58 -10.83 -10.17 -3.81
C LEU A 58 -12.32 -10.33 -3.49
N ALA A 59 -13.22 -9.74 -4.30
CA ALA A 59 -14.66 -9.83 -4.10
C ALA A 59 -15.23 -11.23 -4.36
N ALA A 60 -14.57 -12.02 -5.20
CA ALA A 60 -14.97 -13.39 -5.48
C ALA A 60 -14.47 -14.40 -4.44
N GLU A 61 -13.79 -13.93 -3.38
CA GLU A 61 -13.25 -14.76 -2.31
C GLU A 61 -12.52 -16.01 -2.86
N LEU A 62 -11.70 -15.80 -3.89
CA LEU A 62 -10.97 -16.90 -4.52
C LEU A 62 -10.02 -17.59 -3.53
N ASP A 63 -9.65 -16.90 -2.44
CA ASP A 63 -8.90 -17.45 -1.32
C ASP A 63 -9.69 -18.48 -0.50
N GLU A 64 -11.03 -18.37 -0.39
CA GLU A 64 -11.85 -19.38 0.29
C GLU A 64 -12.04 -20.66 -0.54
N HIS A 65 -11.85 -20.55 -1.85
CA HIS A 65 -12.05 -21.64 -2.82
C HIS A 65 -10.74 -22.29 -3.29
N LEU A 66 -9.58 -21.82 -2.81
CA LEU A 66 -8.32 -22.54 -2.96
C LEU A 66 -8.35 -23.79 -2.06
N PRO A 67 -7.95 -24.97 -2.56
CA PRO A 67 -7.86 -26.15 -1.72
C PRO A 67 -6.92 -25.85 -0.55
N LYS A 68 -7.44 -25.93 0.68
CA LYS A 68 -6.72 -25.76 1.94
C LYS A 68 -5.67 -26.87 2.12
N HIS A 69 -4.60 -26.87 1.33
CA HIS A 69 -3.54 -27.87 1.39
C HIS A 69 -2.15 -27.27 1.12
N PHE A 70 -1.25 -27.53 2.09
CA PHE A 70 0.21 -27.32 2.13
C PHE A 70 0.77 -25.89 1.95
N SER A 71 0.30 -25.11 0.98
CA SER A 71 0.84 -23.75 0.70
C SER A 71 0.60 -22.77 1.87
N ASP A 72 -0.57 -22.83 2.52
CA ASP A 72 -0.86 -22.03 3.72
C ASP A 72 -0.02 -22.44 4.93
N ILE A 73 0.30 -23.74 5.06
CA ILE A 73 1.16 -24.23 6.16
C ILE A 73 2.59 -23.73 5.96
N VAL A 74 3.11 -23.77 4.72
CA VAL A 74 4.43 -23.24 4.37
C VAL A 74 4.47 -21.73 4.53
N ARG A 75 3.41 -20.99 4.15
CA ARG A 75 3.30 -19.52 4.31
C ARG A 75 3.23 -19.10 5.77
N ILE A 76 2.48 -19.82 6.61
CA ILE A 76 2.38 -19.54 8.05
C ILE A 76 3.70 -19.91 8.76
N ALA A 77 4.34 -21.02 8.36
CA ALA A 77 5.63 -21.43 8.90
C ALA A 77 6.74 -20.45 8.50
N SER A 78 6.77 -20.00 7.23
CA SER A 78 7.73 -19.00 6.76
C SER A 78 7.48 -17.63 7.39
N ALA A 79 6.23 -17.16 7.51
CA ALA A 79 5.92 -15.90 8.17
C ALA A 79 6.33 -15.89 9.67
N ARG A 80 6.28 -17.03 10.36
CA ARG A 80 6.74 -17.16 11.75
C ARG A 80 8.26 -17.27 11.88
N ILE A 81 8.94 -17.91 10.92
CA ILE A 81 10.41 -18.04 10.90
C ILE A 81 11.08 -16.74 10.41
N PHE A 82 10.45 -16.02 9.49
CA PHE A 82 10.90 -14.74 8.92
C PHE A 82 10.25 -13.52 9.58
N ASN A 83 9.77 -13.64 10.82
CA ASN A 83 9.32 -12.47 11.58
C ASN A 83 10.51 -11.55 11.88
N TYR A 84 10.81 -10.64 10.95
CA TYR A 84 11.89 -9.67 11.00
C TYR A 84 11.53 -8.38 11.74
N GLN A 85 10.53 -8.40 12.63
CA GLN A 85 10.22 -7.26 13.52
C GLN A 85 11.23 -7.19 14.70
N THR A 86 12.54 -7.26 14.41
CA THR A 86 13.57 -6.87 15.37
C THR A 86 13.96 -5.43 15.13
N ARG A 87 14.03 -4.62 16.19
CA ARG A 87 14.38 -3.18 16.15
C ARG A 87 15.57 -2.83 15.25
N LYS A 88 16.57 -3.72 15.15
CA LYS A 88 17.76 -3.54 14.30
C LYS A 88 17.48 -3.57 12.79
N ARG A 89 16.43 -4.25 12.33
CA ARG A 89 16.08 -4.36 10.90
C ARG A 89 15.11 -3.28 10.42
N ALA A 90 14.34 -2.67 11.31
CA ALA A 90 13.50 -1.51 10.97
C ALA A 90 14.31 -0.37 10.31
N TRP A 91 15.55 -0.20 10.76
CA TRP A 91 16.48 0.79 10.23
C TRP A 91 16.96 0.47 8.79
N ILE A 92 17.20 -0.81 8.51
CA ILE A 92 17.64 -1.29 7.18
C ILE A 92 16.48 -1.24 6.17
N VAL A 93 15.28 -1.64 6.60
CA VAL A 93 14.05 -1.60 5.78
C VAL A 93 13.66 -0.15 5.45
N GLY A 94 13.83 0.79 6.38
CA GLY A 94 13.65 2.22 6.10
C GLY A 94 14.61 2.69 5.00
N LYS A 95 15.90 2.37 5.12
CA LYS A 95 16.91 2.86 4.16
C LYS A 95 16.72 2.31 2.74
N GLU A 96 16.42 1.02 2.57
CA GLU A 96 16.26 0.43 1.22
C GLU A 96 14.90 0.73 0.56
N HIS A 97 13.82 0.97 1.32
CA HIS A 97 12.51 1.31 0.74
C HIS A 97 12.30 2.81 0.47
N TYR A 98 13.11 3.69 1.04
CA TYR A 98 13.06 5.15 0.76
C TYR A 98 14.15 5.64 -0.20
N ASP A 99 14.98 4.74 -0.75
CA ASP A 99 15.98 5.06 -1.78
C ASP A 99 15.37 5.18 -3.20
N LEU A 100 14.07 4.89 -3.37
CA LEU A 100 13.29 5.56 -4.43
C LEU A 100 13.21 7.03 -4.03
N GLY A 101 14.25 7.80 -4.38
CA GLY A 101 14.50 9.13 -3.82
C GLY A 101 13.29 10.08 -3.83
N ASN A 102 13.39 11.15 -3.04
CA ASN A 102 12.35 12.18 -2.90
C ASN A 102 11.78 12.70 -4.24
N ASP A 103 12.48 12.54 -5.35
CA ASP A 103 12.04 12.86 -6.72
C ASP A 103 10.81 12.08 -7.19
N LEU A 104 10.66 10.81 -6.80
CA LEU A 104 9.45 10.05 -7.13
C LEU A 104 8.30 10.52 -6.23
N PHE A 105 8.56 10.56 -4.92
CA PHE A 105 7.54 10.89 -3.93
C PHE A 105 7.01 12.32 -4.11
N SER A 106 7.86 13.30 -4.42
CA SER A 106 7.44 14.68 -4.67
C SER A 106 6.58 14.85 -5.92
N ARG A 107 6.67 13.93 -6.90
CA ARG A 107 5.80 13.92 -8.09
C ARG A 107 4.50 13.15 -7.87
N MET A 108 4.53 12.13 -7.00
CA MET A 108 3.39 11.25 -6.73
C MET A 108 2.47 11.76 -5.61
N LEU A 109 3.05 12.36 -4.57
CA LEU A 109 2.34 12.76 -3.36
C LEU A 109 1.84 14.21 -3.47
N ASP A 110 1.06 14.62 -2.46
CA ASP A 110 0.68 16.01 -2.28
C ASP A 110 1.89 16.88 -1.86
N PRO A 111 1.77 18.22 -1.91
CA PRO A 111 2.85 19.13 -1.51
C PRO A 111 3.37 18.94 -0.07
N TYR A 112 2.63 18.24 0.80
CA TYR A 112 3.04 17.92 2.16
C TYR A 112 3.66 16.52 2.32
N MET A 113 3.95 15.81 1.22
CA MET A 113 4.63 14.51 1.19
C MET A 113 3.95 13.45 2.04
N GLN A 114 2.61 13.38 2.03
CA GLN A 114 1.89 12.44 2.87
C GLN A 114 1.74 11.08 2.21
N TYR A 115 2.64 10.16 2.54
CA TYR A 115 2.52 8.77 2.13
C TYR A 115 1.60 7.95 3.06
N SER A 116 0.33 8.37 3.12
CA SER A 116 -0.72 7.73 3.92
C SER A 116 -2.09 7.98 3.29
N CYS A 117 -3.10 7.22 3.69
CA CYS A 117 -4.46 7.36 3.16
C CYS A 117 -5.03 8.77 3.44
N ALA A 118 -5.63 9.37 2.40
CA ALA A 118 -6.30 10.67 2.47
C ALA A 118 -7.79 10.52 2.83
N TYR A 119 -8.46 11.63 3.16
CA TYR A 119 -9.89 11.64 3.52
C TYR A 119 -10.72 12.41 2.48
N TRP A 120 -11.49 11.67 1.68
CA TRP A 120 -12.10 12.17 0.44
C TRP A 120 -13.52 12.74 0.55
N LYS A 121 -14.11 12.77 1.75
CA LYS A 121 -15.56 13.06 1.94
C LYS A 121 -16.04 14.31 1.19
N ASP A 122 -15.28 15.40 1.28
CA ASP A 122 -15.62 16.71 0.72
C ASP A 122 -14.44 17.28 -0.13
N ALA A 123 -13.59 16.39 -0.67
CA ALA A 123 -12.38 16.77 -1.38
C ALA A 123 -12.39 16.30 -2.83
N GLU A 124 -11.92 17.16 -3.74
CA GLU A 124 -11.82 16.87 -5.18
C GLU A 124 -10.37 16.64 -5.62
N THR A 125 -9.40 16.99 -4.78
CA THR A 125 -7.97 16.86 -5.06
C THR A 125 -7.25 16.11 -3.94
N LEU A 126 -6.12 15.48 -4.27
CA LEU A 126 -5.29 14.78 -3.28
C LEU A 126 -4.85 15.70 -2.14
N GLU A 127 -4.45 16.94 -2.46
CA GLU A 127 -4.06 17.94 -1.45
C GLU A 127 -5.21 18.25 -0.49
N GLN A 128 -6.42 18.54 -1.02
CA GLN A 128 -7.60 18.78 -0.18
C GLN A 128 -7.92 17.58 0.70
N ALA A 129 -7.86 16.36 0.16
CA ALA A 129 -8.16 15.14 0.90
C ALA A 129 -7.14 14.89 2.03
N GLN A 130 -5.87 15.22 1.79
CA GLN A 130 -4.80 15.11 2.79
C GLN A 130 -4.93 16.17 3.89
N GLN A 131 -5.33 17.40 3.55
CA GLN A 131 -5.66 18.44 4.52
C GLN A 131 -6.90 18.07 5.36
N ALA A 132 -7.96 17.54 4.73
CA ALA A 132 -9.17 17.09 5.40
C ALA A 132 -8.87 15.95 6.38
N LYS A 133 -8.01 14.99 5.99
CA LYS A 133 -7.53 13.91 6.87
C LYS A 133 -6.86 14.46 8.12
N LEU A 134 -5.96 15.44 7.98
CA LEU A 134 -5.31 16.05 9.14
C LEU A 134 -6.27 16.80 10.04
N ARG A 135 -7.19 17.59 9.46
CA ARG A 135 -8.20 18.30 10.23
C ARG A 135 -9.03 17.32 11.07
N MET A 136 -9.48 16.23 10.45
CA MET A 136 -10.20 15.16 11.15
C MET A 136 -9.38 14.58 12.31
N ILE A 137 -8.09 14.32 12.13
CA ILE A 137 -7.21 13.82 13.21
C ILE A 137 -7.15 14.83 14.35
N CYS A 138 -6.96 16.13 14.05
CA CYS A 138 -6.91 17.19 15.07
C CYS A 138 -8.21 17.29 15.87
N GLU A 139 -9.34 17.24 15.18
CA GLU A 139 -10.67 17.32 15.77
C GLU A 139 -10.93 16.11 16.68
N LYS A 140 -10.56 14.90 16.24
CA LYS A 140 -10.65 13.68 17.05
C LYS A 140 -9.78 13.72 18.30
N LEU A 141 -8.57 14.28 18.18
CA LEU A 141 -7.65 14.48 19.31
C LEU A 141 -8.05 15.65 20.21
N GLN A 142 -9.04 16.46 19.82
CA GLN A 142 -9.51 17.65 20.54
C GLN A 142 -8.36 18.59 20.94
N LEU A 143 -7.38 18.74 20.05
CA LEU A 143 -6.19 19.54 20.31
C LEU A 143 -6.56 21.00 20.61
N LYS A 144 -5.83 21.60 21.55
CA LYS A 144 -5.97 23.00 21.94
C LYS A 144 -4.63 23.74 21.74
N PRO A 145 -4.68 25.06 21.49
CA PRO A 145 -3.55 25.95 21.66
C PRO A 145 -2.65 25.61 22.85
N GLY A 146 -1.34 25.56 22.62
CA GLY A 146 -0.33 25.29 23.65
C GLY A 146 -0.07 23.80 23.98
N MET A 147 -0.84 22.86 23.42
CA MET A 147 -0.57 21.43 23.57
C MET A 147 0.65 20.98 22.76
N THR A 148 1.31 19.92 23.24
CA THR A 148 2.37 19.20 22.51
C THR A 148 1.84 17.86 22.04
N LEU A 149 2.06 17.53 20.77
CA LEU A 149 1.65 16.28 20.14
C LEU A 149 2.89 15.42 19.86
N LEU A 150 2.89 14.18 20.35
CA LEU A 150 3.86 13.16 19.96
C LEU A 150 3.35 12.46 18.70
N ASP A 151 4.10 12.52 17.60
CA ASP A 151 3.80 11.84 16.34
C ASP A 151 4.82 10.72 16.10
N ILE A 152 4.39 9.48 16.30
CA ILE A 152 5.23 8.28 16.14
C ILE A 152 5.19 7.85 14.67
N GLY A 153 6.29 8.06 13.95
CA GLY A 153 6.37 7.82 12.51
C GLY A 153 5.94 9.04 11.69
N CYS A 154 6.46 10.22 12.03
CA CYS A 154 6.00 11.50 11.51
C CYS A 154 6.34 11.78 10.03
N GLY A 155 6.95 10.83 9.32
CA GLY A 155 7.32 10.97 7.91
C GLY A 155 8.23 12.18 7.70
N TRP A 156 7.95 12.99 6.69
CA TRP A 156 8.65 14.25 6.38
C TRP A 156 8.34 15.41 7.36
N GLY A 157 7.82 15.13 8.56
CA GLY A 157 7.65 16.11 9.63
C GLY A 157 6.58 17.16 9.34
N ARG A 158 5.29 16.78 9.42
CA ARG A 158 4.20 17.75 9.21
C ARG A 158 3.88 18.57 10.48
N ILE A 159 3.79 19.89 10.28
CA ILE A 159 3.22 20.80 11.27
C ILE A 159 1.70 20.66 11.25
N VAL A 160 1.13 20.28 12.38
CA VAL A 160 -0.32 20.26 12.58
C VAL A 160 -0.78 21.65 12.98
N THR A 161 -1.76 22.21 12.26
CA THR A 161 -2.35 23.52 12.58
C THR A 161 -3.79 23.32 13.04
N VAL A 162 -4.12 23.85 14.21
CA VAL A 162 -5.44 23.77 14.84
C VAL A 162 -5.96 25.19 15.08
N ARG A 163 -7.09 25.55 14.46
CA ARG A 163 -7.70 26.89 14.56
C ARG A 163 -6.74 28.04 14.21
N GLY A 164 -5.83 27.82 13.27
CA GLY A 164 -4.82 28.79 12.85
C GLY A 164 -3.56 28.83 13.72
N GLU A 165 -3.49 28.05 14.79
CA GLU A 165 -2.32 27.95 15.65
C GLU A 165 -1.55 26.65 15.42
N ARG A 166 -0.22 26.74 15.42
CA ARG A 166 0.65 25.57 15.25
C ARG A 166 0.65 24.76 16.55
N VAL A 167 0.34 23.48 16.45
CA VAL A 167 0.60 22.52 17.52
C VAL A 167 2.05 22.06 17.39
N ARG A 168 2.79 22.03 18.49
CA ARG A 168 4.15 21.49 18.48
C ARG A 168 4.08 19.98 18.31
N CYS A 169 4.44 19.49 17.13
CA CYS A 169 4.67 18.07 16.90
C CYS A 169 6.10 17.70 17.28
N VAL A 170 6.29 16.55 17.93
CA VAL A 170 7.59 15.97 18.26
C VAL A 170 7.64 14.55 17.68
N GLY A 171 8.69 14.24 16.94
CA GLY A 171 8.93 12.93 16.31
C GLY A 171 10.26 12.92 15.54
N GLU A 172 10.83 11.73 15.30
CA GLU A 172 11.97 11.54 14.38
C GLU A 172 11.46 11.56 12.94
N ARG A 173 12.05 12.41 12.08
CA ARG A 173 11.58 12.58 10.71
C ARG A 173 12.30 11.65 9.75
N SER A 174 11.63 11.25 8.68
CA SER A 174 12.18 10.39 7.63
C SER A 174 13.32 11.06 6.87
N ASP A 175 13.31 12.39 6.74
CA ASP A 175 14.40 13.19 6.15
C ASP A 175 15.63 13.32 7.07
N ASP A 176 15.54 12.99 8.36
CA ASP A 176 16.72 12.94 9.23
C ASP A 176 17.60 11.70 8.91
N PHE A 177 17.15 10.81 8.03
CA PHE A 177 17.85 9.58 7.62
C PHE A 177 18.36 9.59 6.16
N CYS A 178 18.10 10.65 5.39
CA CYS A 178 18.63 10.86 4.03
C CYS A 178 19.87 11.75 4.03
#